data_AF-A0A2N3BLW1-F1
#
_entry.id   AF-A0A2N3BLW1-F1
#
_cell.length_a   1.000
_cell.length_b   1.000
_cell.length_c   1.000
_cell.angle_alpha   90.00
_cell.angle_beta   90.00
_cell.angle_gamma   90.00
#
_symmetry.space_group_name_H-M   'P 1'
#
loop_
_entity.id
_entity.type
_entity.pdbx_description
1 polymer ?
#
loop_
_entity_poly.entity_id
_entity_poly.type
_entity_poly.pdbx_seq_one_letter_code
_entity_poly.pdbx_strand_id
1 'polypeptide(L)'
;MTGTARLASDMTCWTLTSGLAGCDTQVLGVAEALGVTPEMKHVAPPVPWRWMAPWGPAAPQANVAPPWPDLLIVAGRQSIPYARMIRRASGGSTFTAVLQNPRISPAHFDFVWAPAHDRLTGENVLSTVLSP
;
A
#
# COMPACT_ATOMS: atom_id res chain seq x y z
N MET A 1 7.14 16.00 24.64
CA MET A 1 7.64 14.60 24.68
C MET A 1 6.54 13.73 24.11
N THR A 2 6.45 13.62 22.78
CA THR A 2 5.46 12.76 22.13
C THR A 2 6.08 11.37 22.07
N GLY A 3 5.56 10.41 22.84
CA GLY A 3 6.05 9.04 22.78
C GLY A 3 5.90 8.52 21.35
N THR A 4 7.00 8.14 20.71
CA THR A 4 6.97 7.51 19.39
C THR A 4 6.35 6.12 19.57
N ALA A 5 5.07 5.98 19.27
CA ALA A 5 4.43 4.67 19.23
C ALA A 5 5.10 3.85 18.13
N ARG A 6 5.79 2.78 18.51
CA ARG A 6 6.33 1.78 17.59
C ARG A 6 5.37 0.60 17.54
N LEU A 7 5.23 -0.02 16.37
CA LEU A 7 4.40 -1.21 16.20
C LEU A 7 5.06 -2.42 16.88
N ALA A 8 4.27 -3.48 17.12
CA ALA A 8 4.75 -4.69 17.78
C ALA A 8 5.90 -5.35 16.98
N SER A 9 6.91 -5.84 17.69
CA SER A 9 8.16 -6.34 17.11
C SER A 9 7.98 -7.60 16.23
N ASP A 10 6.86 -8.31 16.37
CA ASP A 10 6.50 -9.54 15.67
C ASP A 10 5.54 -9.29 14.48
N MET A 11 5.12 -8.06 14.25
CA MET A 11 4.19 -7.73 13.18
C MET A 11 4.83 -7.94 11.80
N THR A 12 4.20 -8.75 10.96
CA THR A 12 4.65 -8.99 9.58
C THR A 12 4.24 -7.81 8.70
N CYS A 13 5.22 -7.23 7.99
CA CYS A 13 4.99 -6.06 7.13
C CYS A 13 5.46 -6.36 5.71
N TRP A 14 4.62 -6.07 4.72
CA TRP A 14 5.02 -6.03 3.31
C TRP A 14 4.98 -4.62 2.77
N THR A 15 5.92 -4.32 1.88
CA THR A 15 5.82 -3.17 0.98
C THR A 15 5.57 -3.65 -0.44
N LEU A 16 4.69 -2.98 -1.18
CA LEU A 16 4.27 -3.39 -2.51
C LEU A 16 4.29 -2.23 -3.51
N THR A 17 5.16 -2.31 -4.51
CA THR A 17 5.33 -1.29 -5.57
C THR A 17 5.53 -1.96 -6.92
N SER A 18 5.65 -1.17 -8.00
CA SER A 18 6.09 -1.66 -9.31
C SER A 18 7.60 -1.52 -9.55
N GLY A 19 8.41 -1.32 -8.50
CA GLY A 19 9.86 -1.11 -8.59
C GLY A 19 10.27 0.29 -9.06
N LEU A 20 9.36 1.27 -9.02
CA LEU A 20 9.71 2.66 -9.27
C LEU A 20 10.45 3.20 -8.04
N ALA A 21 11.70 3.63 -8.19
CA ALA A 21 12.56 4.04 -7.07
C ALA A 21 11.89 5.04 -6.11
N GLY A 22 11.16 6.03 -6.62
CA GLY A 22 10.45 7.00 -5.77
C GLY A 22 9.32 6.39 -4.94
N CYS A 23 8.65 5.35 -5.44
CA CYS A 23 7.65 4.59 -4.68
C CYS A 23 8.34 3.72 -3.62
N ASP A 24 9.44 3.06 -3.98
CA ASP A 24 10.21 2.19 -3.08
C ASP A 24 10.74 2.98 -1.88
N THR A 25 11.32 4.16 -2.12
CA THR A 25 11.78 5.06 -1.05
C THR A 25 10.63 5.47 -0.12
N GLN A 26 9.45 5.80 -0.66
CA GLN A 26 8.29 6.21 0.16
C GLN A 26 7.81 5.08 1.07
N VAL A 27 7.57 3.88 0.53
CA VAL A 27 7.05 2.77 1.32
C VAL A 27 8.07 2.28 2.36
N LEU A 28 9.36 2.30 2.03
CA LEU A 28 10.44 1.97 2.98
C LEU A 28 10.57 3.01 4.09
N GLY A 29 10.53 4.31 3.75
CA GLY A 29 10.64 5.37 4.74
C GLY A 29 9.50 5.34 5.77
N VAL A 30 8.28 5.04 5.33
CA VAL A 30 7.14 4.85 6.25
C VAL A 30 7.34 3.61 7.12
N ALA A 31 7.77 2.48 6.55
CA ALA A 31 8.03 1.27 7.33
C ALA A 31 9.11 1.48 8.40
N GLU A 32 10.21 2.17 8.04
CA GLU A 32 11.30 2.53 8.95
C GLU A 32 10.79 3.45 10.08
N ALA A 33 10.01 4.48 9.74
CA ALA A 33 9.42 5.39 10.73
C ALA A 33 8.50 4.67 11.73
N LEU A 34 7.81 3.61 11.29
CA LEU A 34 6.98 2.73 12.13
C LEU A 34 7.80 1.73 12.96
N GLY A 35 9.10 1.61 12.69
CA GLY A 35 10.02 0.69 13.38
C GLY A 35 9.88 -0.76 12.95
N VAL A 36 9.38 -1.03 11.73
CA VAL A 36 9.20 -2.38 11.19
C VAL A 36 10.12 -2.64 10.01
N THR A 37 10.59 -3.88 9.86
CA THR A 37 11.40 -4.31 8.72
C THR A 37 10.48 -4.98 7.69
N PRO A 38 10.19 -4.34 6.55
CA PRO A 38 9.25 -4.90 5.59
C PRO A 38 9.91 -5.93 4.67
N GLU A 39 9.14 -6.92 4.22
CA GLU A 39 9.45 -7.66 3.01
C GLU A 39 9.06 -6.81 1.78
N MET A 40 10.02 -6.47 0.94
CA MET A 40 9.76 -5.71 -0.29
C MET A 40 9.31 -6.63 -1.42
N LYS A 41 8.12 -6.34 -1.95
CA LYS A 41 7.54 -7.04 -3.08
C LYS A 41 7.33 -6.09 -4.25
N HIS A 42 7.80 -6.52 -5.43
CA HIS A 42 7.56 -5.80 -6.67
C HIS A 42 6.54 -6.52 -7.54
N VAL A 43 5.64 -5.76 -8.15
CA VAL A 43 4.65 -6.24 -9.12
C VAL A 43 4.92 -5.67 -10.50
N ALA A 44 4.88 -6.53 -11.51
CA ALA A 44 5.05 -6.14 -12.90
C ALA A 44 3.95 -6.79 -13.75
N PRO A 45 2.68 -6.35 -13.59
CA PRO A 45 1.57 -6.97 -14.30
C PRO A 45 1.76 -6.83 -15.82
N PRO A 46 1.57 -7.91 -16.60
CA PRO A 46 1.61 -7.82 -18.05
C PRO A 46 0.37 -7.11 -18.59
N VAL A 47 0.38 -6.81 -19.89
CA VAL A 47 -0.83 -6.41 -20.62
C VAL A 47 -1.79 -7.62 -20.67
N PRO A 48 -3.12 -7.45 -20.50
CA PRO A 48 -3.85 -6.19 -20.33
C PRO A 48 -3.98 -5.67 -18.89
N TRP A 49 -3.61 -6.44 -17.86
CA TRP A 49 -3.73 -6.03 -16.45
C TRP A 49 -3.07 -4.68 -16.14
N ARG A 50 -1.90 -4.43 -16.73
CA ARG A 50 -1.17 -3.16 -16.61
C ARG A 50 -2.00 -1.95 -17.02
N TRP A 51 -2.83 -2.09 -18.06
CA TRP A 51 -3.68 -1.02 -18.59
C TRP A 51 -4.95 -0.83 -17.76
N MET A 52 -5.50 -1.92 -17.23
CA MET A 52 -6.72 -1.86 -16.42
C MET A 52 -6.48 -1.31 -15.02
N ALA A 53 -5.23 -1.34 -14.51
CA ALA A 53 -4.92 -0.75 -13.22
C ALA A 53 -5.22 0.76 -13.19
N PRO A 54 -5.79 1.31 -12.11
CA PRO A 54 -6.03 0.67 -10.81
C PRO A 54 -7.40 -0.05 -10.69
N TRP A 55 -8.26 0.03 -11.70
CA TRP A 55 -9.65 -0.44 -11.62
C TRP A 55 -9.81 -1.95 -11.79
N GLY A 56 -8.99 -2.56 -12.65
CA GLY A 56 -9.02 -3.98 -12.99
C GLY A 56 -8.55 -4.92 -11.86
N PRO A 57 -8.56 -6.24 -12.13
CA PRO A 57 -8.03 -7.23 -11.20
C PRO A 57 -6.51 -7.18 -11.12
N ALA A 58 -5.95 -7.81 -10.09
CA ALA A 58 -4.52 -8.12 -10.03
C ALA A 58 -4.18 -9.21 -11.07
N ALA A 59 -2.98 -9.15 -11.65
CA ALA A 59 -2.49 -10.28 -12.44
C ALA A 59 -1.95 -11.36 -11.49
N PRO A 60 -2.08 -12.66 -11.83
CA PRO A 60 -1.44 -13.71 -11.06
C PRO A 60 0.06 -13.45 -10.90
N GLN A 61 0.57 -13.53 -9.68
CA GLN A 61 1.99 -13.32 -9.39
C GLN A 61 2.45 -14.18 -8.23
N ALA A 62 3.43 -15.05 -8.48
CA ALA A 62 3.82 -16.10 -7.53
C ALA A 62 4.36 -15.55 -6.19
N ASN A 63 5.01 -14.39 -6.19
CA ASN A 63 5.54 -13.75 -4.98
C ASN A 63 4.48 -12.98 -4.17
N VAL A 64 3.22 -12.94 -4.63
CA VAL A 64 2.08 -12.32 -3.94
C VAL A 64 1.07 -13.42 -3.59
N ALA A 65 1.42 -14.20 -2.57
CA ALA A 65 0.67 -15.37 -2.11
C ALA A 65 0.74 -15.46 -0.58
N PRO A 66 -0.22 -16.12 0.10
CA PRO A 66 -0.19 -16.22 1.56
C PRO A 66 1.07 -16.93 2.08
N PRO A 67 1.46 -16.72 3.36
CA PRO A 67 0.72 -16.01 4.41
C PRO A 67 0.64 -14.49 4.15
N TRP A 68 -0.54 -13.91 4.36
CA TRP A 68 -0.74 -12.47 4.19
C TRP A 68 -0.13 -11.71 5.38
N PRO A 69 0.43 -10.51 5.15
CA PRO A 69 1.05 -9.73 6.22
C PRO A 69 -0.01 -9.10 7.12
N ASP A 70 0.37 -8.71 8.33
CA ASP A 70 -0.46 -7.90 9.21
C ASP A 70 -0.57 -6.45 8.68
N LEU A 71 0.51 -5.92 8.12
CA LEU A 71 0.58 -4.59 7.51
C LEU A 71 1.04 -4.66 6.05
N LEU A 72 0.29 -4.02 5.15
CA LEU A 72 0.65 -3.84 3.75
C LEU A 72 0.74 -2.34 3.42
N ILE A 73 1.94 -1.87 3.09
CA ILE A 73 2.19 -0.49 2.64
C ILE A 73 2.37 -0.49 1.13
N VAL A 74 1.59 0.31 0.41
CA VAL A 74 1.49 0.25 -1.05
C VAL A 74 1.70 1.61 -1.67
N ALA A 75 2.47 1.67 -2.75
CA ALA A 75 2.59 2.87 -3.57
C ALA A 75 2.56 2.52 -5.07
N GLY A 76 1.98 3.44 -5.85
CA GLY A 76 1.92 3.33 -7.31
C GLY A 76 0.68 2.63 -7.87
N ARG A 77 0.23 3.12 -9.03
CA ARG A 77 -1.01 2.69 -9.71
C ARG A 77 -1.11 1.19 -9.95
N GLN A 78 0.00 0.54 -10.31
CA GLN A 78 0.03 -0.89 -10.70
C GLN A 78 -0.12 -1.83 -9.49
N SER A 79 0.18 -1.37 -8.28
CA SER A 79 0.06 -2.15 -7.05
C SER A 79 -1.36 -2.11 -6.46
N ILE A 80 -2.18 -1.13 -6.85
CA ILE A 80 -3.53 -0.93 -6.33
C ILE A 80 -4.44 -2.17 -6.48
N PRO A 81 -4.50 -2.84 -7.66
CA PRO A 81 -5.29 -4.07 -7.78
C PRO A 81 -4.86 -5.18 -6.81
N TYR A 82 -3.56 -5.30 -6.54
CA TYR A 82 -3.01 -6.29 -5.62
C TYR A 82 -3.35 -5.98 -4.17
N ALA A 83 -3.28 -4.71 -3.76
CA ALA A 83 -3.71 -4.28 -2.42
C ALA A 83 -5.17 -4.66 -2.14
N ARG A 84 -6.06 -4.39 -3.10
CA ARG A 84 -7.49 -4.78 -3.02
C ARG A 84 -7.69 -6.30 -3.00
N MET A 85 -6.85 -7.03 -3.73
CA MET A 85 -6.88 -8.50 -3.74
C MET A 85 -6.47 -9.04 -2.37
N ILE A 86 -5.33 -8.59 -1.82
CA ILE A 86 -4.78 -9.03 -0.53
C ILE A 86 -5.75 -8.72 0.61
N ARG A 87 -6.33 -7.51 0.66
CA ARG A 87 -7.33 -7.15 1.69
C ARG A 87 -8.53 -8.11 1.70
N ARG A 88 -9.03 -8.47 0.52
CA ARG A 88 -10.14 -9.43 0.40
C ARG A 88 -9.70 -10.84 0.76
N ALA A 89 -8.54 -11.28 0.27
CA ALA A 89 -8.05 -12.64 0.46
C ALA A 89 -7.57 -12.91 1.91
N SER A 90 -7.17 -11.87 2.64
CA SER A 90 -6.84 -11.94 4.07
C SER A 90 -8.07 -11.89 4.98
N GLY A 91 -9.28 -11.69 4.44
CA GLY A 91 -10.48 -11.55 5.25
C GLY A 91 -10.50 -10.32 6.17
N GLY A 92 -9.69 -9.29 5.83
CA GLY A 92 -9.55 -8.08 6.64
C GLY A 92 -8.44 -8.14 7.71
N SER A 93 -7.70 -9.25 7.82
CA SER A 93 -6.58 -9.36 8.76
C SER A 93 -5.36 -8.54 8.36
N THR A 94 -5.21 -8.21 7.06
CA THR A 94 -4.15 -7.31 6.58
C THR A 94 -4.65 -5.87 6.62
N PHE A 95 -4.01 -5.03 7.43
CA PHE A 95 -4.19 -3.58 7.38
C PHE A 95 -3.54 -3.00 6.12
N THR A 96 -4.32 -2.34 5.27
CA THR A 96 -3.83 -1.79 4.00
C THR A 96 -3.66 -0.28 4.05
N ALA A 97 -2.40 0.17 3.94
CA ALA A 97 -2.01 1.56 3.85
C ALA A 97 -1.55 1.90 2.42
N VAL A 98 -2.23 2.85 1.76
CA VAL A 98 -1.83 3.34 0.44
C VAL A 98 -1.20 4.72 0.56
N LEU A 99 -0.01 4.87 -0.01
CA LEU A 99 0.65 6.15 -0.19
C LEU A 99 0.30 6.67 -1.59
N GLN A 100 -0.01 7.97 -1.67
CA GLN A 100 -0.50 8.67 -2.87
C GLN A 100 -1.98 8.40 -3.19
N ASN A 101 -2.54 9.17 -4.12
CA ASN A 101 -3.92 8.98 -4.57
C ASN A 101 -4.08 7.65 -5.36
N PRO A 102 -4.90 6.70 -4.89
CA PRO A 102 -5.12 5.40 -5.55
C PRO A 102 -5.94 5.49 -6.85
N ARG A 103 -6.51 6.67 -7.17
CA ARG A 103 -7.40 6.94 -8.31
C ARG A 103 -8.70 6.10 -8.32
N ILE A 104 -9.01 5.46 -7.20
CA ILE A 104 -10.26 4.76 -6.92
C ILE A 104 -10.75 5.15 -5.52
N SER A 105 -11.94 4.70 -5.13
CA SER A 105 -12.49 4.99 -3.80
C SER A 105 -11.52 4.57 -2.68
N PRO A 106 -11.14 5.48 -1.76
CA PRO A 106 -10.32 5.17 -0.59
C PRO A 106 -10.91 4.09 0.32
N ALA A 107 -12.23 3.90 0.31
CA ALA A 107 -12.93 2.89 1.09
C ALA A 107 -12.56 1.43 0.74
N HIS A 108 -11.77 1.23 -0.32
CA HIS A 108 -11.17 -0.07 -0.63
C HIS A 108 -9.96 -0.42 0.25
N PHE A 109 -9.47 0.51 1.06
CA PHE A 109 -8.30 0.37 1.92
C PHE A 109 -8.64 0.78 3.35
N ASP A 110 -7.75 0.46 4.28
CA ASP A 110 -7.93 0.83 5.69
C ASP A 110 -7.34 2.22 5.97
N PHE A 111 -6.33 2.63 5.21
CA PHE A 111 -5.74 3.96 5.28
C PHE A 111 -5.20 4.44 3.93
N VAL A 112 -5.39 5.72 3.62
CA VAL A 112 -4.82 6.37 2.44
C VAL A 112 -4.16 7.69 2.84
N TRP A 113 -2.88 7.85 2.55
CA TRP A 113 -2.16 9.10 2.73
C TRP A 113 -1.84 9.71 1.37
N ALA A 114 -2.56 10.79 1.02
CA ALA A 114 -2.42 11.47 -0.27
C ALA A 114 -2.04 12.95 -0.13
N PRO A 115 -1.35 13.55 -1.10
CA PRO A 115 -1.11 14.99 -1.12
C PRO A 115 -2.41 15.81 -1.19
N ALA A 116 -2.46 16.94 -0.49
CA ALA A 116 -3.64 17.80 -0.41
C ALA A 116 -4.09 18.36 -1.79
N HIS A 117 -3.15 18.53 -2.73
CA HIS A 117 -3.46 19.00 -4.08
C HIS A 117 -4.25 17.99 -4.92
N ASP A 118 -4.29 16.72 -4.53
CA ASP A 118 -5.11 15.69 -5.16
C ASP A 118 -6.59 15.77 -4.76
N ARG A 119 -6.92 16.57 -3.73
CA ARG A 119 -8.30 16.79 -3.23
C ARG A 119 -9.07 15.49 -2.94
N LEU A 120 -8.36 14.45 -2.50
CA LEU A 120 -8.94 13.18 -2.13
C LEU A 120 -9.63 13.31 -0.76
N THR A 121 -10.85 12.79 -0.63
CA THR A 121 -11.62 12.85 0.61
C THR A 121 -12.13 11.46 0.98
N GLY A 122 -12.18 11.17 2.28
CA GLY A 122 -12.73 9.93 2.84
C GLY A 122 -12.41 9.84 4.33
N GLU A 123 -13.18 9.03 5.07
CA GLU A 123 -13.00 8.85 6.52
C GLU A 123 -11.61 8.29 6.87
N ASN A 124 -11.00 7.54 5.94
CA ASN A 124 -9.70 6.91 6.09
C ASN A 124 -8.58 7.65 5.32
N VAL A 125 -8.81 8.91 4.92
CA VAL A 125 -7.85 9.69 4.14
C VAL A 125 -7.14 10.70 5.01
N LEU A 126 -5.81 10.60 5.08
CA LEU A 126 -4.94 11.66 5.57
C LEU A 126 -4.45 12.48 4.37
N SER A 127 -4.65 13.80 4.42
CA SER A 127 -4.14 14.71 3.40
C SER A 127 -3.14 15.71 3.98
N THR A 128 -1.97 15.80 3.37
CA THR A 128 -0.87 16.68 3.78
C THR A 128 -0.38 17.54 2.62
N VAL A 129 0.22 18.70 2.93
CA VAL A 129 0.74 19.61 1.90
C VAL A 129 1.89 18.98 1.11
N LEU A 130 2.74 18.21 1.78
CA LEU A 130 3.84 17.46 1.19
C LEU A 130 3.48 15.98 1.04
N SER A 131 4.20 15.30 0.15
CA SER A 131 4.15 13.84 0.07
C SER A 131 4.66 13.21 1.38
N PRO A 132 4.20 11.99 1.70
CA PRO A 132 4.71 11.20 2.82
C PRO A 132 6.23 11.06 2.81
#